data_AF-A0A0C9SEW4-F1
#
_entry.id   AF-A0A0C9SEW4-F1
#
_cell.length_a   1.000
_cell.length_b   1.000
_cell.length_c   1.000
_cell.angle_alpha   90.00
_cell.angle_beta   90.00
_cell.angle_gamma   90.00
#
_symmetry.space_group_name_H-M   'P 1'
#
loop_
_entity.id
_entity.type
_entity.pdbx_description
1 polymer ?
#
loop_
_entity_poly.entity_id
_entity_poly.type
_entity_poly.pdbx_seq_one_letter_code
_entity_poly.pdbx_strand_id
1 'polypeptide(L)'
;MAGFRQLLLLAAVLCVAWAGSARDSNAFMDQILLQKMPQLVRSNSRLYPNVTIPEFKFKVESTRGLNRDLKVKMKEGAVKGFDTGVHRATDCNPPAPVAFNISVSCVLDFNGIYTTFLAKTEGDNL
;
A
#
# COMPACT_ATOMS: atom_id res chain seq x y z
N MET A 1 51.25 -12.22 -18.84
CA MET A 1 50.13 -12.42 -17.89
C MET A 1 49.47 -11.10 -17.40
N ALA A 2 49.66 -9.95 -18.07
CA ALA A 2 49.02 -8.68 -17.68
C ALA A 2 47.63 -8.46 -18.34
N GLY A 3 47.49 -8.81 -19.62
CA GLY A 3 46.28 -8.53 -20.41
C GLY A 3 45.02 -9.26 -19.93
N PHE A 4 45.13 -10.48 -19.41
CA PHE A 4 43.97 -11.25 -18.93
C PHE A 4 43.35 -10.63 -17.66
N ARG A 5 44.20 -10.11 -16.76
CA ARG A 5 43.77 -9.43 -15.53
C ARG A 5 43.09 -8.09 -15.83
N GLN A 6 43.61 -7.34 -16.79
CA GLN A 6 43.01 -6.07 -17.25
C GLN A 6 41.68 -6.31 -17.97
N LEU A 7 41.58 -7.37 -18.78
CA LEU A 7 40.34 -7.76 -19.47
C LEU A 7 39.24 -8.20 -18.48
N LEU A 8 39.60 -8.96 -17.45
CA LEU A 8 38.69 -9.34 -16.37
C LEU A 8 38.18 -8.14 -15.56
N LEU A 9 39.06 -7.18 -15.25
CA LEU A 9 38.67 -5.96 -14.56
C LEU A 9 37.72 -5.10 -15.41
N LEU A 10 37.99 -4.95 -16.70
CA LEU A 10 37.11 -4.25 -17.64
C LEU A 10 35.74 -4.92 -17.78
N ALA A 11 35.70 -6.26 -17.89
CA ALA A 11 34.45 -7.01 -17.94
C ALA A 11 33.64 -6.86 -16.64
N ALA A 12 34.31 -6.93 -15.47
CA ALA A 12 33.66 -6.74 -14.18
C ALA A 12 33.06 -5.34 -14.02
N VAL A 13 33.79 -4.29 -14.45
CA VAL A 13 33.31 -2.89 -14.42
C VAL A 13 32.11 -2.69 -15.36
N LEU A 14 32.12 -3.32 -16.54
CA LEU A 14 30.98 -3.26 -17.48
C LEU A 14 29.75 -4.00 -16.93
N CYS A 15 29.93 -5.14 -16.25
CA CYS A 15 28.82 -5.87 -15.63
C CYS A 15 28.15 -5.09 -14.49
N VAL A 16 28.92 -4.39 -13.63
CA VAL A 16 28.33 -3.59 -12.54
C VAL A 16 27.61 -2.33 -13.02
N ALA A 17 28.00 -1.76 -14.17
CA ALA A 17 27.31 -0.62 -14.76
C ALA A 17 25.94 -1.00 -15.38
N TRP A 18 25.74 -2.28 -15.69
CA TRP A 18 24.51 -2.79 -16.31
C TRP A 18 23.53 -3.44 -15.32
N ALA A 19 23.95 -3.61 -14.06
CA ALA A 19 23.07 -4.08 -13.01
C ALA A 19 22.26 -2.88 -12.47
N GLY A 20 20.94 -2.91 -12.68
CA GLY A 20 20.05 -1.96 -12.02
C GLY A 20 20.19 -2.05 -10.50
N SER A 21 20.11 -0.92 -9.83
CA SER A 21 20.31 -0.82 -8.39
C SER A 21 18.97 -0.72 -7.63
N ALA A 22 18.99 -0.98 -6.32
CA ALA A 22 17.85 -0.72 -5.44
C ALA A 22 17.38 0.75 -5.53
N ARG A 23 18.30 1.68 -5.81
CA ARG A 23 18.01 3.10 -5.99
C ARG A 23 17.12 3.35 -7.22
N ASP A 24 17.34 2.62 -8.31
CA ASP A 24 16.54 2.75 -9.53
C ASP A 24 15.11 2.24 -9.30
N SER A 25 14.99 1.07 -8.66
CA SER A 25 13.70 0.53 -8.22
C SER A 25 12.96 1.49 -7.29
N ASN A 26 13.66 2.09 -6.32
CA ASN A 26 13.08 3.07 -5.40
C ASN A 26 12.56 4.30 -6.13
N ALA A 27 13.36 4.89 -7.02
CA ALA A 27 12.99 6.07 -7.78
C ALA A 27 11.76 5.80 -8.67
N PHE A 28 11.72 4.64 -9.32
CA PHE A 28 10.56 4.21 -10.12
C PHE A 28 9.29 4.08 -9.27
N MET A 29 9.38 3.39 -8.13
CA MET A 29 8.24 3.22 -7.24
C MET A 29 7.78 4.53 -6.61
N ASP A 30 8.71 5.41 -6.22
CA ASP A 30 8.38 6.73 -5.69
C ASP A 30 7.69 7.59 -6.75
N GLN A 31 8.10 7.50 -8.02
CA GLN A 31 7.39 8.18 -9.11
C GLN A 31 5.96 7.64 -9.27
N ILE A 32 5.75 6.33 -9.17
CA ILE A 32 4.41 5.75 -9.24
C ILE A 32 3.57 6.20 -8.04
N LEU A 33 4.05 5.98 -6.83
CA LEU A 33 3.28 6.16 -5.59
C LEU A 33 3.05 7.63 -5.25
N LEU A 34 4.02 8.51 -5.52
CA LEU A 34 3.94 9.92 -5.12
C LEU A 34 3.43 10.84 -6.24
N GLN A 35 3.47 10.40 -7.51
CA GLN A 35 3.05 11.25 -8.63
C GLN A 35 1.90 10.64 -9.44
N LYS A 36 2.03 9.39 -9.91
CA LYS A 36 1.05 8.80 -10.83
C LYS A 36 -0.21 8.31 -10.14
N MET A 37 -0.05 7.51 -9.08
CA MET A 37 -1.15 6.96 -8.30
C MET A 37 -2.04 8.06 -7.69
N PRO A 38 -1.49 9.12 -7.05
CA PRO A 38 -2.33 10.17 -6.47
C PRO A 38 -3.15 10.90 -7.53
N GLN A 39 -2.57 11.13 -8.72
CA GLN A 39 -3.28 11.74 -9.85
C GLN A 39 -4.45 10.86 -10.31
N LEU A 40 -4.23 9.55 -10.48
CA LEU A 40 -5.27 8.61 -10.89
C LEU A 40 -6.39 8.50 -9.84
N VAL A 41 -6.03 8.42 -8.55
CA VAL A 41 -6.99 8.36 -7.46
C VAL A 41 -7.83 9.63 -7.40
N ARG A 42 -7.19 10.81 -7.44
CA ARG A 42 -7.89 12.10 -7.40
C ARG A 42 -8.77 12.35 -8.62
N SER A 43 -8.42 11.81 -9.79
CA SER A 43 -9.27 11.88 -10.99
C SER A 43 -10.51 10.98 -10.93
N ASN A 44 -10.56 10.03 -9.99
CA ASN A 44 -11.66 9.09 -9.86
C ASN A 44 -12.55 9.46 -8.67
N SER A 45 -13.74 9.98 -8.96
CA SER A 45 -14.73 10.38 -7.95
C SER A 45 -15.25 9.23 -7.07
N ARG A 46 -15.01 7.96 -7.47
CA ARG A 46 -15.33 6.80 -6.64
C ARG A 46 -14.27 6.50 -5.59
N LEU A 47 -13.05 7.04 -5.74
CA LEU A 47 -11.91 6.78 -4.87
C LEU A 47 -11.49 8.02 -4.05
N TYR A 48 -11.77 9.23 -4.55
CA TYR A 48 -11.41 10.49 -3.92
C TYR A 48 -12.63 11.42 -3.77
N PRO A 49 -12.79 12.11 -2.61
CA PRO A 49 -11.88 12.13 -1.45
C PRO A 49 -12.00 10.90 -0.55
N ASN A 50 -13.00 10.04 -0.77
CA ASN A 50 -13.18 8.80 -0.03
C ASN A 50 -13.99 7.78 -0.83
N VAL A 51 -13.86 6.51 -0.44
CA VAL A 51 -14.74 5.41 -0.87
C VAL A 51 -15.81 5.21 0.19
N THR A 52 -17.07 5.39 -0.17
CA THR A 52 -18.20 5.18 0.75
C THR A 52 -18.40 3.69 1.04
N ILE A 53 -18.47 3.35 2.34
CA ILE A 53 -18.90 2.03 2.80
C ILE A 53 -20.40 2.10 3.11
N PRO A 54 -21.23 1.21 2.53
CA PRO A 54 -22.66 1.19 2.78
C PRO A 54 -23.00 1.01 4.27
N GLU A 55 -24.16 1.54 4.69
CA GLU A 55 -24.65 1.32 6.06
C GLU A 55 -24.85 -0.17 6.32
N PHE A 56 -24.46 -0.63 7.51
CA PHE A 56 -24.68 -2.00 7.95
C PHE A 56 -25.02 -2.06 9.43
N LYS A 57 -25.64 -3.17 9.84
CA LYS A 57 -26.11 -3.39 11.20
C LYS A 57 -25.63 -4.74 11.67
N PHE A 58 -25.18 -4.80 12.91
CA PHE A 58 -24.82 -6.06 13.56
C PHE A 58 -25.27 -6.02 15.02
N LYS A 59 -25.33 -7.21 15.62
CA LYS A 59 -25.62 -7.37 17.04
C LYS A 59 -24.40 -7.98 17.71
N VAL A 60 -24.06 -7.48 18.89
CA VAL A 60 -23.16 -8.17 19.81
C VAL A 60 -24.03 -8.82 20.87
N GLU A 61 -24.01 -10.15 20.89
CA GLU A 61 -24.83 -10.93 21.82
C GLU A 61 -24.37 -10.70 23.26
N SER A 62 -25.33 -10.63 24.17
CA SER A 62 -25.03 -10.54 25.60
C SER A 62 -24.40 -11.84 26.12
N THR A 63 -23.42 -11.73 27.03
CA THR A 63 -22.74 -12.89 27.64
C THR A 63 -23.43 -13.42 28.90
N ARG A 64 -24.40 -12.69 29.47
CA ARG A 64 -25.13 -13.08 30.69
C ARG A 64 -26.60 -12.65 30.65
N GLY A 65 -27.48 -13.51 31.13
CA GLY A 65 -28.95 -13.46 30.95
C GLY A 65 -29.71 -12.24 31.50
N LEU A 66 -29.05 -11.25 32.09
CA LEU A 66 -29.67 -9.98 32.50
C LEU A 66 -29.30 -8.80 31.59
N ASN A 67 -28.35 -8.97 30.66
CA ASN A 67 -27.94 -7.92 29.74
C ASN A 67 -28.70 -8.04 28.40
N ARG A 68 -28.99 -6.91 27.76
CA ARG A 68 -29.59 -6.90 26.43
C ARG A 68 -28.50 -6.98 25.35
N ASP A 69 -28.85 -7.49 24.18
CA ASP A 69 -27.96 -7.46 23.02
C ASP A 69 -27.67 -6.01 22.61
N LEU A 70 -26.40 -5.72 22.33
CA LEU A 70 -25.98 -4.45 21.78
C LEU A 70 -26.24 -4.43 20.29
N LYS A 71 -27.18 -3.59 19.86
CA LYS A 71 -27.47 -3.37 18.43
C LYS A 71 -26.63 -2.19 17.95
N VAL A 72 -25.76 -2.43 16.99
CA VAL A 72 -24.91 -1.40 16.39
C VAL A 72 -25.39 -1.11 14.98
N LYS A 73 -25.63 0.18 14.68
CA LYS A 73 -25.91 0.69 13.34
C LYS A 73 -24.70 1.51 12.91
N MET A 74 -23.95 1.02 11.94
CA MET A 74 -22.80 1.70 11.36
C MET A 74 -23.28 2.56 10.19
N LYS A 75 -22.95 3.85 10.25
CA LYS A 75 -23.32 4.87 9.28
C LYS A 75 -22.10 5.64 8.82
N GLU A 76 -22.28 6.40 7.73
CA GLU A 76 -21.27 7.34 7.22
C GLU A 76 -19.88 6.70 7.07
N GLY A 77 -19.87 5.43 6.64
CA GLY A 77 -18.65 4.68 6.44
C GLY A 77 -17.86 5.25 5.28
N ALA A 78 -16.57 5.51 5.49
CA ALA A 78 -15.71 6.06 4.47
C ALA A 78 -14.27 5.54 4.61
N VAL A 79 -13.68 5.05 3.52
CA VAL A 79 -12.25 4.76 3.43
C VAL A 79 -11.54 5.95 2.79
N LYS A 80 -10.48 6.43 3.42
CA LYS A 80 -9.73 7.64 3.04
C LYS A 80 -8.25 7.31 2.87
N GLY A 81 -7.52 8.21 2.22
CA GLY A 81 -6.07 8.15 2.11
C GLY A 81 -5.53 7.32 0.94
N PHE A 82 -6.36 6.93 -0.03
CA PHE A 82 -5.86 6.20 -1.21
C PHE A 82 -4.86 6.98 -2.05
N ASP A 83 -4.88 8.31 -2.01
CA ASP A 83 -4.00 9.17 -2.82
C ASP A 83 -2.65 9.43 -2.15
N THR A 84 -2.51 9.16 -0.85
CA THR A 84 -1.33 9.58 -0.06
C THR A 84 -0.85 8.53 0.93
N GLY A 85 -1.68 7.53 1.22
CA GLY A 85 -1.45 6.58 2.30
C GLY A 85 -0.63 5.35 1.93
N VAL A 86 -0.25 5.21 0.66
CA VAL A 86 0.61 4.12 0.18
C VAL A 86 2.01 4.66 -0.08
N HIS A 87 2.99 4.00 0.51
CA HIS A 87 4.40 4.36 0.42
C HIS A 87 5.28 3.10 0.52
N ARG A 88 6.56 3.22 0.19
CA ARG A 88 7.50 2.12 0.41
C ARG A 88 7.81 1.99 1.90
N ALA A 89 7.75 0.77 2.42
CA ALA A 89 8.13 0.48 3.80
C ALA A 89 9.66 0.50 3.97
N THR A 90 10.38 -0.01 2.96
CA THR A 90 11.83 -0.14 2.93
C THR A 90 12.36 0.10 1.52
N ASP A 91 13.67 -0.02 1.34
CA ASP A 91 14.26 -0.11 0.00
C ASP A 91 13.72 -1.31 -0.77
N CYS A 92 13.52 -1.09 -2.06
CA CYS A 92 13.18 -2.10 -3.03
C CYS A 92 14.36 -3.01 -3.34
N ASN A 93 14.07 -4.20 -3.82
CA ASN A 93 15.10 -5.06 -4.40
C ASN A 93 15.65 -4.44 -5.69
N PRO A 94 16.94 -4.69 -6.02
CA PRO A 94 17.46 -4.41 -7.36
C PRO A 94 16.56 -5.02 -8.44
N PRO A 95 16.39 -4.38 -9.60
CA PRO A 95 15.61 -4.92 -10.71
C PRO A 95 16.09 -6.32 -11.09
N ALA A 96 15.16 -7.25 -11.20
CA ALA A 96 15.46 -8.63 -11.54
C ALA A 96 14.66 -9.10 -12.76
N PRO A 97 15.26 -9.91 -13.64
CA PRO A 97 14.52 -10.55 -14.71
C PRO A 97 13.56 -11.60 -14.14
N VAL A 98 12.27 -11.44 -14.40
CA VAL A 98 11.22 -12.41 -14.07
C VAL A 98 10.41 -12.67 -15.34
N ALA A 99 10.41 -13.92 -15.81
CA ALA A 99 9.68 -14.34 -17.01
C ALA A 99 9.90 -13.41 -18.23
N PHE A 100 11.16 -13.13 -18.57
CA PHE A 100 11.61 -12.25 -19.66
C PHE A 100 11.31 -10.75 -19.50
N ASN A 101 10.72 -10.32 -18.38
CA ASN A 101 10.48 -8.91 -18.07
C ASN A 101 11.38 -8.42 -16.93
N ILE A 102 11.75 -7.14 -16.96
CA ILE A 102 12.40 -6.48 -15.82
C ILE A 102 11.31 -6.20 -14.78
N SER A 103 11.46 -6.79 -13.60
CA SER A 103 10.50 -6.63 -12.50
C SER A 103 11.12 -5.91 -11.32
N VAL A 104 10.31 -5.08 -10.68
CA VAL A 104 10.63 -4.38 -9.43
C VAL A 104 9.83 -5.02 -8.31
N SER A 105 10.50 -5.33 -7.19
CA SER A 105 9.88 -5.95 -6.02
C SER A 105 10.18 -5.10 -4.78
N CYS A 106 9.12 -4.68 -4.08
CA CYS A 106 9.21 -3.79 -2.92
C CYS A 106 8.15 -4.16 -1.89
N VAL A 107 8.46 -3.91 -0.62
CA VAL A 107 7.48 -3.96 0.45
C VAL A 107 6.81 -2.59 0.54
N LEU A 108 5.48 -2.57 0.45
CA LEU A 108 4.68 -1.36 0.56
C LEU A 108 3.99 -1.29 1.91
N ASP A 109 3.91 -0.09 2.45
CA ASP A 109 3.16 0.25 3.65
C ASP A 109 1.89 1.03 3.24
N PHE A 110 0.76 0.61 3.83
CA PHE A 110 -0.58 1.13 3.61
C PHE A 110 -1.14 1.86 4.85
N ASN A 111 -0.32 2.14 5.87
CA ASN A 111 -0.72 2.74 7.14
C ASN A 111 -1.42 4.12 7.02
N GLY A 112 -1.29 4.82 5.90
CA GLY A 112 -2.02 6.07 5.67
C GLY A 112 -3.44 5.87 5.11
N ILE A 113 -3.85 4.64 4.81
CA ILE A 113 -5.24 4.31 4.46
C ILE A 113 -6.00 3.98 5.74
N TYR A 114 -7.12 4.67 5.95
CA TYR A 114 -7.92 4.50 7.16
C TYR A 114 -9.41 4.58 6.87
N THR A 115 -10.20 4.06 7.81
CA THR A 115 -11.66 4.01 7.70
C THR A 115 -12.31 4.77 8.84
N THR A 116 -13.31 5.58 8.53
CA THR A 116 -14.15 6.28 9.51
C THR A 116 -15.57 5.76 9.46
N PHE A 117 -16.21 5.67 10.61
CA PHE A 117 -17.63 5.32 10.75
C PHE A 117 -18.29 6.12 11.86
N LEU A 118 -19.59 6.36 11.71
CA LEU A 118 -20.47 6.80 12.78
C LEU A 118 -21.25 5.60 13.31
N ALA A 119 -20.96 5.18 14.54
CA ALA A 119 -21.68 4.09 15.18
C ALA A 119 -22.84 4.64 16.03
N LYS A 120 -24.07 4.17 15.77
CA LYS A 120 -25.21 4.36 16.67
C LYS A 120 -25.50 3.05 17.39
N THR A 121 -25.38 3.07 18.71
CA THR A 121 -25.60 1.91 19.59
C THR A 121 -26.94 2.01 20.29
N GLU A 122 -27.63 0.88 20.44
CA GLU A 122 -28.88 0.72 21.19
C GLU A 122 -28.80 -0.58 22.00
N GLY A 123 -29.18 -0.54 23.28
CA GLY A 123 -29.31 -1.75 24.10
C GLY A 123 -28.21 -2.00 25.15
N ASP A 124 -27.18 -1.16 25.21
CA ASP A 124 -26.33 -1.10 26.41
C ASP A 124 -26.91 -0.08 27.40
N ASN A 125 -26.91 -0.42 28.68
CA ASN A 125 -27.45 0.43 29.76
C ASN A 125 -26.34 1.15 30.55
N LEU A 126 -25.14 1.26 29.99
CA LEU A 126 -24.04 2.04 30.56
C LEU A 126 -24.13 3.51 30.16
#